data_AF-A0A3D1QVR2-F1
#
_entry.id   AF-A0A3D1QVR2-F1
#
_cell.length_a   1.000
_cell.length_b   1.000
_cell.length_c   1.000
_cell.angle_alpha   90.00
_cell.angle_beta   90.00
_cell.angle_gamma   90.00
#
_symmetry.space_group_name_H-M   'P 1'
#
loop_
_entity.id
_entity.type
_entity.pdbx_description
1 polymer ?
#
loop_
_entity_poly.entity_id
_entity_poly.type
_entity_poly.pdbx_seq_one_letter_code
_entity_poly.pdbx_strand_id
1 'polypeptide(L)' 'EEVLVHCRQALTHYKIPRGVCFVTEMPKSAVGKVLRRELRSQLEASSA' A
#
# COMPACT_ATOMS: atom_id res chain seq x y z
N GLU A 1 12.49 4.87 0.56
CA GLU A 1 12.89 4.30 1.86
C GLU A 1 12.39 5.13 3.06
N GLU A 2 12.23 6.44 2.90
CA GLU A 2 11.76 7.38 3.93
C GLU A 2 10.47 6.98 4.65
N VAL A 3 9.48 6.42 3.93
CA VAL A 3 8.21 5.97 4.52
C VAL A 3 8.42 4.92 5.62
N LEU A 4 9.33 3.96 5.40
CA LEU A 4 9.61 2.91 6.38
C LEU A 4 10.37 3.47 7.59
N VAL A 5 11.28 4.42 7.38
CA VAL A 5 12.01 5.09 8.46
C VAL A 5 11.04 5.87 9.34
N HIS A 6 10.13 6.62 8.73
CA HIS A 6 9.07 7.34 9.44
C HIS A 6 8.18 6.38 10.26
N CYS A 7 7.74 5.27 9.65
CA CYS A 7 6.98 4.24 10.35
C CYS A 7 7.76 3.61 11.51
N ARG A 8 9.08 3.37 11.38
CA ARG A 8 9.93 2.81 12.43
C ARG A 8 10.07 3.73 13.64
N GLN A 9 10.06 5.05 13.42
CA GLN A 9 10.16 6.05 14.50
C GLN A 9 8.84 6.23 15.24
N ALA A 10 7.70 6.11 14.55
CA ALA A 10 6.38 6.41 15.10
C ALA A 10 5.55 5.18 15.52
N LEU A 11 5.90 3.97 15.07
CA LEU A 11 5.11 2.75 15.28
C LEU A 11 5.89 1.67 16.03
N THR A 12 5.14 0.83 16.74
CA THR A 12 5.66 -0.41 17.34
C THR A 12 6.09 -1.40 16.25
N HIS A 13 7.08 -2.24 16.55
CA HIS A 13 7.71 -3.13 15.56
C HIS A 13 6.73 -3.97 14.73
N TYR A 14 5.64 -4.46 15.33
CA TYR A 14 4.65 -5.30 14.65
C TYR A 14 3.71 -4.52 13.69
N LYS A 15 3.65 -3.19 13.80
CA LYS A 15 2.84 -2.31 12.93
C LYS A 15 3.62 -1.77 11.74
N ILE A 16 4.92 -2.02 11.68
CA ILE A 16 5.75 -1.57 10.56
C ILE A 16 5.35 -2.40 9.33
N PRO A 17 4.99 -1.76 8.20
CA PRO A 17 4.66 -2.47 6.97
C PRO A 17 5.89 -3.20 6.44
N ARG A 18 5.68 -4.39 5.85
CA ARG A 18 6.77 -5.23 5.30
C ARG A 18 7.34 -4.71 3.98
N GLY A 19 6.58 -3.89 3.26
CA GLY A 19 6.97 -3.30 1.98
C GLY A 19 6.09 -2.11 1.65
N VAL A 20 6.58 -1.25 0.76
CA VAL A 20 5.89 -0.04 0.30
C VAL A 20 5.99 0.00 -1.22
N CYS A 21 4.85 0.02 -1.90
CA CYS A 21 4.76 0.23 -3.34
C CYS A 21 4.01 1.53 -3.60
N PHE A 22 4.52 2.31 -4.56
CA PHE A 22 3.83 3.51 -5.03
C PHE A 22 3.01 3.15 -6.26
N VAL A 23 1.74 3.49 -6.22
CA VAL A 23 0.81 3.34 -7.34
C VAL A 23 0.45 4.73 -7.87
N THR A 24 0.23 4.82 -9.17
CA THR A 24 -0.20 6.06 -9.82
C THR A 24 -1.62 6.45 -9.41
N GLU A 25 -2.47 5.46 -9.18
CA GLU A 25 -3.89 5.63 -8.87
C GLU A 25 -4.34 4.66 -7.77
N MET A 26 -5.24 5.11 -6.90
CA MET A 26 -5.91 4.25 -5.93
C MET A 26 -7.24 3.75 -6.50
N PRO A 27 -7.42 2.43 -6.70
CA PRO A 27 -8.66 1.89 -7.24
C PRO A 27 -9.80 2.12 -6.25
N LYS A 28 -10.76 2.93 -6.68
CA LYS A 28 -11.92 3.34 -5.87
C LYS A 28 -13.21 2.92 -6.57
N SER A 29 -14.21 2.54 -5.78
CA SER A 29 -15.56 2.35 -6.30
C SER A 29 -16.19 3.68 -6.71
N ALA A 30 -17.31 3.64 -7.43
CA ALA A 30 -18.07 4.83 -7.82
C ALA A 30 -18.50 5.72 -6.62
N VAL A 31 -18.53 5.15 -5.41
CA VAL A 31 -18.83 5.85 -4.14
C VAL A 31 -17.58 6.15 -3.31
N GLY A 32 -16.38 6.01 -3.89
CA GLY A 32 -15.10 6.38 -3.28
C GLY A 32 -14.47 5.33 -2.34
N LYS A 33 -15.05 4.13 -2.21
CA LYS A 33 -14.47 3.08 -1.36
C LYS A 33 -13.25 2.46 -2.03
N VAL A 34 -12.15 2.30 -1.30
CA VAL A 34 -10.94 1.63 -1.80
C VAL A 34 -11.22 0.15 -2.08
N LEU A 35 -10.98 -0.28 -3.31
CA LEU A 35 -11.17 -1.66 -3.75
C LEU A 35 -9.90 -2.48 -3.47
N ARG A 36 -9.81 -3.05 -2.26
CA ARG A 36 -8.63 -3.81 -1.81
C ARG A 36 -8.29 -5.01 -2.71
N ARG A 37 -9.31 -5.66 -3.28
CA ARG A 37 -9.12 -6.80 -4.21
C ARG A 37 -8.43 -6.35 -5.50
N GLU A 38 -8.92 -5.26 -6.08
CA GLU A 38 -8.35 -4.68 -7.29
C GLU A 38 -6.93 -4.19 -7.05
N LEU A 39 -6.70 -3.49 -5.93
CA LEU A 39 -5.38 -3.04 -5.53
C LEU A 39 -4.39 -4.21 -5.42
N ARG A 40 -4.82 -5.36 -4.89
CA ARG A 40 -3.97 -6.57 -4.83
C ARG A 40 -3.68 -7.11 -6.23
N SER A 41 -4.70 -7.19 -7.09
CA SER A 41 -4.53 -7.65 -8.48
C SER A 41 -3.54 -6.78 -9.26
N GLN A 42 -3.59 -5.45 -9.08
CA GLN A 42 -2.65 -4.52 -9.72
C GLN A 42 -1.20 -4.71 -9.23
N LEU A 43 -1.01 -4.97 -7.93
CA LEU A 43 0.32 -5.23 -7.36
C LEU A 43 0.90 -6.58 -7.84
N GLU A 44 0.06 -7.60 -7.98
CA GLU A 44 0.46 -8.90 -8.52
C GLU A 44 0.81 -8.80 -10.01
N ALA A 45 -0.01 -8.10 -10.81
CA ALA A 45 0.22 -7.91 -12.24
C ALA A 45 1.47 -7.07 -12.54
N SER A 46 1.82 -6.11 -11.68
CA SER A 46 3.00 -5.25 -11.87
C SER A 46 4.32 -5.91 -11.44
N SER A 47 4.25 -7.12 -10.86
CA SER A 47 5.42 -7.90 -10.41
C SER A 47 5.84 -9.01 -11.40
N ALA A 48 5.23 -9.05 -12.59
CA ALA A 48 5.55 -9.95 -13.71
C ALA A 48 6.06 -9.15 -14.91
#